data_AF-A0AB73N0L1-F1
#
_entry.id   AF-A0AB73N0L1-F1
#
_cell.length_a   1.000
_cell.length_b   1.000
_cell.length_c   1.000
_cell.angle_alpha   90.00
_cell.angle_beta   90.00
_cell.angle_gamma   90.00
#
_symmetry.space_group_name_H-M   'P 1'
#
loop_
_entity.id
_entity.type
_entity.pdbx_description
1 polymer ?
#
loop_
_entity_poly.entity_id
_entity_poly.type
_entity_poly.pdbx_seq_one_letter_code
_entity_poly.pdbx_strand_id
1 'polypeptide(L)'
;MKSTQRKILSFFIILLAGFFISCGAELPIQELSDAKNSITRAKSAGAEKYAPAELEEARKSLLAAHQKASEENLTETKKSALYARAKALDASEKSFPFSVDDVRKESNVAIESAEEAYASQLASEPYTTSVQLRKEGDALRETADRTLESYPKESGDDAKLRMRLAAFEQYEASRQKYADSKKTADESKILALSQKQQLIDSLSDIEKNLNDADKYAEGNDPEVSETKNRLDSAKAKIEEGKIRDGYAEVEDIRKKSGELVAKNIKAYAEKRKEVAKQSVASATTKLASFDKNKINASRDFQVSYQRAEENLKAAEESRVSAEDLYASEKYEDSISRSEEAIRLSGIIVDQVTELAERMERKTANDSIAGRDTKTDGKRDPKNQSATDDKNSSSKVGENGLPEGWKRYVVRKKVPADCLWRISKDKRHYGTPKLWRRIYEANRNKIKNPNLIYPKQVLLIPPKKGPTKFHKAAESSRKKRPAEAIEAEQKPAPSTEEPDESGDADHKKKAEIIPPTTEDAGDESAESEETTPEEEEENPDNLH
;
A
#
# COMPACT_ATOMS: atom_id res chain seq x y z
N MET A 1 -37.07 -33.97 -97.85
CA MET A 1 -37.95 -34.35 -98.99
C MET A 1 -39.17 -35.11 -98.45
N LYS A 2 -40.11 -35.51 -99.33
CA LYS A 2 -41.26 -36.41 -99.08
C LYS A 2 -40.80 -37.71 -98.37
N SER A 3 -41.59 -38.52 -97.65
CA SER A 3 -43.06 -38.66 -97.59
C SER A 3 -43.52 -39.42 -96.32
N THR A 4 -44.79 -39.21 -95.92
CA THR A 4 -45.85 -40.22 -95.60
C THR A 4 -45.51 -41.74 -95.60
N GLN A 5 -46.20 -42.65 -94.87
CA GLN A 5 -47.59 -42.70 -94.36
C GLN A 5 -47.76 -43.75 -93.20
N ARG A 6 -48.82 -43.64 -92.36
CA ARG A 6 -49.77 -44.68 -91.80
C ARG A 6 -49.28 -46.08 -91.32
N LYS A 7 -49.90 -46.82 -90.36
CA LYS A 7 -51.04 -46.66 -89.40
C LYS A 7 -51.14 -47.93 -88.48
N ILE A 8 -52.02 -47.86 -87.46
CA ILE A 8 -52.93 -48.94 -86.96
C ILE A 8 -52.44 -49.95 -85.87
N LEU A 9 -53.26 -50.03 -84.80
CA LEU A 9 -53.43 -51.07 -83.76
C LEU A 9 -52.24 -51.46 -82.84
N SER A 10 -52.43 -51.95 -81.61
CA SER A 10 -53.69 -52.23 -80.86
C SER A 10 -53.57 -51.98 -79.35
N PHE A 11 -54.71 -51.96 -78.64
CA PHE A 11 -54.81 -51.93 -77.17
C PHE A 11 -54.20 -53.19 -76.52
N PHE A 12 -53.40 -53.06 -75.45
CA PHE A 12 -53.34 -54.08 -74.36
C PHE A 12 -52.63 -53.65 -73.03
N ILE A 13 -52.81 -52.43 -72.51
CA ILE A 13 -52.28 -52.05 -71.16
C ILE A 13 -53.33 -51.30 -70.32
N ILE A 14 -54.36 -52.01 -69.86
CA ILE A 14 -55.23 -51.58 -68.74
C ILE A 14 -55.63 -52.81 -67.91
N LEU A 15 -54.69 -53.40 -67.14
CA LEU A 15 -55.03 -54.40 -66.10
C LEU A 15 -53.88 -54.70 -65.10
N LEU A 16 -53.31 -53.66 -64.46
CA LEU A 16 -52.51 -53.86 -63.22
C LEU A 16 -52.59 -52.67 -62.24
N ALA A 17 -53.72 -51.97 -62.22
CA ALA A 17 -54.00 -50.92 -61.23
C ALA A 17 -54.93 -51.49 -60.15
N GLY A 18 -54.36 -52.13 -59.12
CA GLY A 18 -55.15 -52.73 -58.04
C GLY A 18 -54.31 -53.07 -56.80
N PHE A 19 -54.83 -52.65 -55.64
CA PHE A 19 -54.44 -53.11 -54.30
C PHE A 19 -52.96 -53.04 -53.90
N PHE A 20 -52.49 -51.80 -53.67
CA PHE A 20 -51.75 -51.53 -52.44
C PHE A 20 -52.58 -50.57 -51.57
N ILE A 21 -53.37 -51.15 -50.66
CA ILE A 21 -53.99 -50.37 -49.57
C ILE A 21 -52.87 -50.07 -48.57
N SER A 22 -52.30 -48.87 -48.66
CA SER A 22 -51.32 -48.40 -47.68
C SER A 22 -52.01 -48.05 -46.37
N CYS A 23 -52.34 -49.07 -45.58
CA CYS A 23 -52.81 -48.94 -44.19
C CYS A 23 -51.64 -48.95 -43.17
N GLY A 24 -50.44 -48.57 -43.59
CA GLY A 24 -49.40 -48.14 -42.67
C GLY A 24 -49.73 -46.73 -42.19
N ALA A 25 -50.20 -46.59 -40.95
CA ALA A 25 -50.27 -45.28 -40.31
C ALA A 25 -48.85 -44.73 -40.10
N GLU A 26 -48.67 -43.42 -40.17
CA GLU A 26 -47.35 -42.79 -40.07
C GLU A 26 -46.86 -42.76 -38.61
N LEU A 27 -45.55 -42.97 -38.41
CA LEU A 27 -44.91 -42.94 -37.09
C LEU A 27 -45.07 -41.52 -36.49
N PRO A 28 -45.51 -41.35 -35.22
CA PRO A 28 -45.71 -40.04 -34.58
C PRO A 28 -44.39 -39.37 -34.19
N ILE A 29 -43.58 -39.04 -35.20
CA ILE A 29 -42.24 -38.46 -35.09
C ILE A 29 -42.30 -37.06 -34.46
N GLN A 30 -43.34 -36.28 -34.78
CA GLN A 30 -43.52 -34.95 -34.22
C GLN A 30 -43.74 -35.01 -32.70
N GLU A 31 -44.63 -35.87 -32.21
CA GLU A 31 -44.93 -35.99 -30.78
C GLU A 31 -43.73 -36.56 -29.99
N LEU A 32 -42.98 -37.49 -30.57
CA LEU A 32 -41.74 -38.00 -29.99
C LEU A 32 -40.65 -36.91 -29.92
N SER A 33 -40.53 -36.09 -30.96
CA SER A 33 -39.61 -34.93 -30.99
C SER A 33 -40.01 -33.88 -29.95
N ASP A 34 -41.28 -33.48 -29.93
CA ASP A 34 -41.83 -32.50 -28.98
C ASP A 34 -41.69 -32.96 -27.52
N ALA A 35 -41.88 -34.25 -27.24
CA ALA A 35 -41.63 -34.84 -25.93
C ALA A 35 -40.16 -34.75 -25.53
N LYS A 36 -39.23 -35.15 -26.42
CA LYS A 36 -37.77 -35.07 -26.20
C LYS A 36 -37.31 -33.62 -25.98
N ASN A 37 -37.81 -32.69 -26.79
CA ASN A 37 -37.48 -31.27 -26.68
C ASN A 37 -38.01 -30.67 -25.36
N SER A 38 -39.24 -31.03 -24.97
CA SER A 38 -39.82 -30.60 -23.68
C SER A 38 -39.04 -31.18 -22.48
N ILE A 39 -38.60 -32.44 -22.52
CA ILE A 39 -37.74 -33.05 -21.48
C ILE A 39 -36.38 -32.34 -21.40
N THR A 40 -35.85 -31.90 -22.55
CA THR A 40 -34.59 -31.15 -22.60
C THR A 40 -34.73 -29.75 -21.98
N ARG A 41 -35.83 -29.04 -22.27
CA ARG A 41 -36.19 -27.77 -21.62
C ARG A 41 -36.44 -27.94 -20.11
N ALA A 42 -37.08 -29.02 -19.68
CA ALA A 42 -37.26 -29.31 -18.26
C ALA A 42 -35.91 -29.47 -17.53
N LYS A 43 -34.93 -30.16 -18.14
CA LYS A 43 -33.56 -30.24 -17.61
C LYS A 43 -32.91 -28.86 -17.51
N SER A 44 -32.93 -28.05 -18.57
CA SER A 44 -32.31 -26.71 -18.55
C SER A 44 -32.99 -25.75 -17.57
N ALA A 45 -34.30 -25.89 -17.35
CA ALA A 45 -35.09 -25.22 -16.32
C ALA A 45 -34.76 -25.65 -14.87
N GLY A 46 -33.87 -26.64 -14.67
CA GLY A 46 -33.46 -27.11 -13.35
C GLY A 46 -34.38 -28.17 -12.73
N ALA A 47 -35.21 -28.86 -13.52
CA ALA A 47 -36.18 -29.82 -12.99
C ALA A 47 -35.56 -31.04 -12.28
N GLU A 48 -34.28 -31.34 -12.47
CA GLU A 48 -33.56 -32.35 -11.67
C GLU A 48 -33.44 -31.95 -10.19
N LYS A 49 -33.49 -30.64 -9.88
CA LYS A 49 -33.53 -30.06 -8.53
C LYS A 49 -34.97 -29.76 -8.07
N TYR A 50 -35.82 -29.24 -8.96
CA TYR A 50 -37.10 -28.62 -8.58
C TYR A 50 -38.37 -29.40 -8.95
N ALA A 51 -38.31 -30.30 -9.93
CA ALA A 51 -39.44 -31.14 -10.33
C ALA A 51 -39.00 -32.57 -10.74
N PRO A 52 -38.24 -33.29 -9.89
CA PRO A 52 -37.63 -34.56 -10.27
C PRO A 52 -38.67 -35.66 -10.51
N ALA A 53 -39.81 -35.63 -9.81
CA ALA A 53 -40.87 -36.61 -9.98
C ALA A 53 -41.53 -36.47 -11.36
N GLU A 54 -41.92 -35.24 -11.74
CA GLU A 54 -42.53 -34.94 -13.03
C GLU A 54 -41.57 -35.19 -14.20
N LEU A 55 -40.28 -34.88 -14.01
CA LEU A 55 -39.22 -35.13 -14.98
C LEU A 55 -38.93 -36.63 -15.19
N GLU A 56 -38.90 -37.43 -14.13
CA GLU A 56 -38.73 -38.88 -14.23
C GLU A 56 -39.97 -39.58 -14.80
N GLU A 57 -41.18 -39.08 -14.50
CA GLU A 57 -42.41 -39.55 -15.12
C GLU A 57 -42.39 -39.29 -16.64
N ALA A 58 -41.97 -38.09 -17.07
CA ALA A 58 -41.80 -37.76 -18.48
C ALA A 58 -40.78 -38.68 -19.19
N ARG A 59 -39.62 -38.95 -18.56
CA ARG A 59 -38.59 -39.87 -19.09
C ARG A 59 -39.14 -41.28 -19.28
N LYS A 60 -39.80 -41.83 -18.26
CA LYS A 60 -40.43 -43.16 -18.30
C LYS A 60 -41.49 -43.24 -19.40
N SER A 61 -42.30 -42.19 -19.56
CA SER A 61 -43.34 -42.15 -20.60
C SER A 61 -42.78 -42.05 -22.02
N LEU A 62 -41.65 -41.34 -22.24
CA LEU A 62 -40.97 -41.33 -23.53
C LEU A 62 -40.33 -42.69 -23.85
N LEU A 63 -39.73 -43.36 -22.85
CA LEU A 63 -39.22 -44.73 -23.02
C LEU A 63 -40.34 -45.70 -23.38
N ALA A 64 -41.50 -45.61 -22.71
CA ALA A 64 -42.68 -46.40 -23.05
C ALA A 64 -43.23 -46.07 -24.47
N ALA A 65 -43.11 -44.82 -24.93
CA ALA A 65 -43.46 -44.47 -26.31
C ALA A 65 -42.51 -45.15 -27.32
N HIS A 66 -41.20 -45.15 -27.07
CA HIS A 66 -40.24 -45.85 -27.92
C HIS A 66 -40.45 -47.38 -27.94
N GLN A 67 -40.80 -47.99 -26.81
CA GLN A 67 -41.17 -49.40 -26.77
C GLN A 67 -42.40 -49.68 -27.66
N LYS A 68 -43.49 -48.94 -27.45
CA LYS A 68 -44.74 -49.07 -28.24
C LYS A 68 -44.54 -48.82 -29.74
N ALA A 69 -43.57 -47.98 -30.11
CA ALA A 69 -43.19 -47.76 -31.51
C ALA A 69 -42.53 -49.00 -32.12
N SER A 70 -41.69 -49.72 -31.35
CA SER A 70 -41.11 -51.01 -31.78
C SER A 70 -42.10 -52.18 -31.79
N GLU A 71 -43.23 -52.02 -31.09
CA GLU A 71 -44.39 -52.94 -31.12
C GLU A 71 -45.41 -52.58 -32.22
N GLU A 72 -45.07 -51.66 -33.13
CA GLU A 72 -45.93 -51.09 -34.19
C GLU A 72 -47.26 -50.46 -33.68
N ASN A 73 -47.38 -50.23 -32.36
CA ASN A 73 -48.58 -49.70 -31.73
C ASN A 73 -48.59 -48.17 -31.73
N LEU A 74 -48.82 -47.60 -32.92
CA LEU A 74 -48.68 -46.17 -33.19
C LEU A 74 -49.67 -45.28 -32.41
N THR A 75 -50.88 -45.77 -32.14
CA THR A 75 -51.88 -45.05 -31.32
C THR A 75 -51.41 -44.89 -29.88
N GLU A 76 -50.96 -45.97 -29.25
CA GLU A 76 -50.42 -45.90 -27.88
C GLU A 76 -49.05 -45.22 -27.82
N THR A 77 -48.25 -45.29 -28.89
CA THR A 77 -47.01 -44.50 -29.05
C THR A 77 -47.31 -43.00 -28.94
N LYS A 78 -48.22 -42.49 -29.77
CA LYS A 78 -48.63 -41.08 -29.79
C LYS A 78 -49.15 -40.64 -28.42
N LYS A 79 -49.98 -41.47 -27.78
CA LYS A 79 -50.51 -41.21 -26.43
C LYS A 79 -49.42 -41.15 -25.35
N SER A 80 -48.46 -42.08 -25.35
CA SER A 80 -47.32 -42.05 -24.44
C SER A 80 -46.39 -40.85 -24.69
N ALA A 81 -46.17 -40.46 -25.95
CA ALA A 81 -45.37 -39.28 -26.30
C ALA A 81 -46.04 -37.97 -25.84
N LEU A 82 -47.34 -37.80 -26.07
CA LEU A 82 -48.10 -36.63 -25.59
C LEU A 82 -48.12 -36.53 -24.06
N TYR A 83 -48.24 -37.67 -23.35
CA TYR A 83 -48.15 -37.69 -21.88
C TYR A 83 -46.73 -37.33 -21.38
N ALA A 84 -45.69 -37.84 -22.04
CA ALA A 84 -44.30 -37.47 -21.75
C ALA A 84 -44.05 -35.96 -21.94
N ARG A 85 -44.58 -35.38 -23.03
CA ARG A 85 -44.56 -33.93 -23.28
C ARG A 85 -45.26 -33.16 -22.15
N ALA A 86 -46.48 -33.55 -21.78
CA ALA A 86 -47.25 -32.88 -20.74
C ALA A 86 -46.49 -32.83 -19.41
N LYS A 87 -45.97 -33.98 -18.94
CA LYS A 87 -45.18 -34.09 -17.71
C LYS A 87 -43.87 -33.32 -17.75
N ALA A 88 -43.22 -33.23 -18.90
CA ALA A 88 -42.03 -32.41 -19.06
C ALA A 88 -42.34 -30.90 -19.01
N LEU A 89 -43.50 -30.48 -19.52
CA LEU A 89 -43.97 -29.10 -19.40
C LEU A 89 -44.37 -28.78 -17.95
N ASP A 90 -44.99 -29.72 -17.22
CA ASP A 90 -45.26 -29.57 -15.78
C ASP A 90 -43.96 -29.44 -14.98
N ALA A 91 -42.97 -30.28 -15.29
CA ALA A 91 -41.63 -30.20 -14.70
C ALA A 91 -40.94 -28.86 -15.00
N SER A 92 -41.12 -28.31 -16.21
CA SER A 92 -40.57 -27.02 -16.61
C SER A 92 -41.21 -25.87 -15.83
N GLU A 93 -42.55 -25.80 -15.79
CA GLU A 93 -43.32 -24.75 -15.11
C GLU A 93 -43.00 -24.68 -13.61
N LYS A 94 -42.93 -25.85 -12.97
CA LYS A 94 -42.58 -25.98 -11.56
C LYS A 94 -41.13 -25.59 -11.24
N SER A 95 -40.23 -25.54 -12.23
CA SER A 95 -38.79 -25.35 -12.03
C SER A 95 -38.26 -23.99 -12.46
N PHE A 96 -38.86 -23.37 -13.47
CA PHE A 96 -38.42 -22.05 -13.96
C PHE A 96 -38.43 -20.97 -12.87
N PRO A 97 -39.49 -20.75 -12.07
CA PRO A 97 -39.48 -19.70 -11.05
C PRO A 97 -38.31 -19.80 -10.06
N PHE A 98 -37.93 -21.02 -9.66
CA PHE A 98 -36.83 -21.24 -8.72
C PHE A 98 -35.44 -21.16 -9.40
N SER A 99 -35.27 -21.66 -10.63
CA SER A 99 -33.99 -21.53 -11.34
C SER A 99 -33.72 -20.11 -11.84
N VAL A 100 -34.76 -19.32 -12.09
CA VAL A 100 -34.67 -17.86 -12.30
C VAL A 100 -34.25 -17.17 -10.99
N ASP A 101 -34.86 -17.55 -9.86
CA ASP A 101 -34.57 -16.96 -8.55
C ASP A 101 -33.17 -17.31 -8.01
N ASP A 102 -32.60 -18.47 -8.37
CA ASP A 102 -31.20 -18.81 -8.10
C ASP A 102 -30.24 -17.86 -8.84
N VAL A 103 -30.35 -17.73 -10.17
CA VAL A 103 -29.46 -16.86 -10.97
C VAL A 103 -29.64 -15.38 -10.59
N ARG A 104 -30.86 -14.97 -10.21
CA ARG A 104 -31.14 -13.63 -9.65
C ARG A 104 -30.35 -13.35 -8.37
N LYS A 105 -30.24 -14.32 -7.44
CA LYS A 105 -29.43 -14.16 -6.22
C LYS A 105 -27.95 -14.01 -6.56
N GLU A 106 -27.44 -14.79 -7.52
CA GLU A 106 -26.05 -14.66 -7.97
C GLU A 106 -25.76 -13.29 -8.60
N SER A 107 -26.70 -12.76 -9.40
CA SER A 107 -26.65 -11.39 -9.96
C SER A 107 -26.66 -10.32 -8.87
N ASN A 108 -27.54 -10.42 -7.86
CA ASN A 108 -27.58 -9.50 -6.73
C ASN A 108 -26.25 -9.50 -5.96
N VAL A 109 -25.73 -10.70 -5.59
CA VAL A 109 -24.48 -10.84 -4.85
C VAL A 109 -23.28 -10.29 -5.63
N ALA A 110 -23.23 -10.46 -6.96
CA ALA A 110 -22.19 -9.87 -7.79
C ALA A 110 -22.26 -8.33 -7.82
N ILE A 111 -23.47 -7.74 -7.87
CA ILE A 111 -23.66 -6.29 -7.83
C ILE A 111 -23.29 -5.71 -6.45
N GLU A 112 -23.70 -6.36 -5.36
CA GLU A 112 -23.31 -5.99 -3.98
C GLU A 112 -21.79 -6.08 -3.79
N SER A 113 -21.17 -7.15 -4.31
CA SER A 113 -19.73 -7.39 -4.35
C SER A 113 -18.96 -6.33 -5.16
N ALA A 114 -19.53 -5.83 -6.26
CA ALA A 114 -18.95 -4.75 -7.06
C ALA A 114 -19.12 -3.37 -6.39
N GLU A 115 -20.23 -3.15 -5.70
CA GLU A 115 -20.51 -1.92 -4.95
C GLU A 115 -19.64 -1.81 -3.67
N GLU A 116 -19.30 -2.91 -3.00
CA GLU A 116 -18.30 -2.96 -1.92
C GLU A 116 -16.91 -2.52 -2.44
N ALA A 117 -16.56 -2.94 -3.67
CA ALA A 117 -15.38 -2.49 -4.41
C ALA A 117 -15.52 -1.09 -5.03
N TYR A 118 -16.62 -0.37 -4.76
CA TYR A 118 -16.90 1.00 -5.22
C TYR A 118 -16.96 1.17 -6.75
N ALA A 119 -17.35 0.10 -7.48
CA ALA A 119 -17.48 0.12 -8.92
C ALA A 119 -18.49 1.17 -9.44
N SER A 120 -19.47 1.57 -8.63
CA SER A 120 -20.40 2.66 -8.96
C SER A 120 -19.73 4.02 -9.24
N GLN A 121 -18.52 4.26 -8.70
CA GLN A 121 -17.70 5.43 -9.04
C GLN A 121 -16.54 5.08 -9.97
N LEU A 122 -15.84 3.97 -9.70
CA LEU A 122 -14.56 3.63 -10.35
C LEU A 122 -14.73 2.92 -11.70
N ALA A 123 -15.88 2.29 -11.93
CA ALA A 123 -16.24 1.54 -13.13
C ALA A 123 -17.74 1.73 -13.45
N SER A 124 -18.17 3.00 -13.44
CA SER A 124 -19.59 3.38 -13.35
C SER A 124 -20.45 2.90 -14.53
N GLU A 125 -19.90 2.84 -15.75
CA GLU A 125 -20.58 2.37 -16.96
C GLU A 125 -20.93 0.87 -16.91
N PRO A 126 -19.98 -0.08 -16.75
CA PRO A 126 -20.33 -1.49 -16.61
C PRO A 126 -21.14 -1.76 -15.34
N TYR A 127 -20.86 -1.06 -14.22
CA TYR A 127 -21.68 -1.18 -13.02
C TYR A 127 -23.15 -0.81 -13.29
N THR A 128 -23.42 0.35 -13.91
CA THR A 128 -24.78 0.79 -14.27
C THR A 128 -25.43 -0.18 -15.25
N THR A 129 -24.67 -0.70 -16.21
CA THR A 129 -25.12 -1.71 -17.18
C THR A 129 -25.56 -3.01 -16.47
N SER A 130 -24.78 -3.49 -15.49
CA SER A 130 -25.13 -4.68 -14.71
C SER A 130 -26.44 -4.51 -13.93
N VAL A 131 -26.66 -3.33 -13.34
CA VAL A 131 -27.89 -2.98 -12.61
C VAL A 131 -29.08 -2.84 -13.55
N GLN A 132 -28.88 -2.38 -14.78
CA GLN A 132 -29.92 -2.28 -15.80
C GLN A 132 -30.31 -3.66 -16.36
N LEU A 133 -29.35 -4.51 -16.69
CA LEU A 133 -29.59 -5.90 -17.10
C LEU A 133 -30.37 -6.68 -16.03
N ARG A 134 -30.09 -6.45 -14.74
CA ARG A 134 -30.85 -7.05 -13.62
C ARG A 134 -32.33 -6.63 -13.63
N LYS A 135 -32.63 -5.34 -13.87
CA LYS A 135 -34.01 -4.84 -13.96
C LYS A 135 -34.76 -5.41 -15.16
N GLU A 136 -34.07 -5.61 -16.28
CA GLU A 136 -34.64 -6.29 -17.46
C GLU A 136 -34.95 -7.76 -17.14
N GLY A 137 -34.07 -8.44 -16.40
CA GLY A 137 -34.34 -9.76 -15.84
C GLY A 137 -35.59 -9.81 -14.97
N ASP A 138 -35.78 -8.82 -14.07
CA ASP A 138 -36.98 -8.70 -13.22
C ASP A 138 -38.25 -8.52 -14.05
N ALA A 139 -38.25 -7.61 -15.04
CA ALA A 139 -39.42 -7.32 -15.87
C ALA A 139 -39.84 -8.49 -16.78
N LEU A 140 -38.86 -9.24 -17.30
CA LEU A 140 -39.10 -10.48 -18.05
C LEU A 140 -39.70 -11.57 -17.14
N ARG A 141 -39.18 -11.71 -15.92
CA ARG A 141 -39.73 -12.63 -14.92
C ARG A 141 -41.17 -12.27 -14.55
N GLU A 142 -41.45 -11.02 -14.21
CA GLU A 142 -42.81 -10.57 -13.86
C GLU A 142 -43.80 -10.81 -15.02
N THR A 143 -43.33 -10.64 -16.27
CA THR A 143 -44.11 -10.94 -17.47
C THR A 143 -44.36 -12.44 -17.65
N ALA A 144 -43.39 -13.29 -17.31
CA ALA A 144 -43.56 -14.75 -17.30
C ALA A 144 -44.54 -15.21 -16.21
N ASP A 145 -44.35 -14.73 -14.97
CA ASP A 145 -45.20 -14.99 -13.80
C ASP A 145 -46.67 -14.60 -14.13
N ARG A 146 -46.91 -13.38 -14.62
CA ARG A 146 -48.23 -12.89 -15.06
C ARG A 146 -48.83 -13.70 -16.22
N THR A 147 -47.99 -14.22 -17.13
CA THR A 147 -48.47 -15.06 -18.25
C THR A 147 -48.99 -16.41 -17.73
N LEU A 148 -48.34 -17.01 -16.72
CA LEU A 148 -48.84 -18.21 -16.06
C LEU A 148 -50.07 -17.94 -15.17
N GLU A 149 -50.15 -16.80 -14.51
CA GLU A 149 -51.36 -16.42 -13.76
C GLU A 149 -52.59 -16.20 -14.67
N SER A 150 -52.37 -15.79 -15.92
CA SER A 150 -53.43 -15.49 -16.90
C SER A 150 -54.18 -16.71 -17.47
N TYR A 151 -53.92 -17.91 -16.94
CA TYR A 151 -54.54 -19.19 -17.32
C TYR A 151 -56.08 -19.08 -17.46
N PRO A 152 -56.64 -19.18 -18.68
CA PRO A 152 -58.09 -19.19 -18.86
C PRO A 152 -58.67 -20.52 -18.40
N LYS A 153 -59.64 -20.48 -17.48
CA LYS A 153 -60.26 -21.70 -16.92
C LYS A 153 -61.07 -22.53 -17.92
N GLU A 154 -61.33 -21.98 -19.11
CA GLU A 154 -62.18 -22.57 -20.16
C GLU A 154 -61.49 -22.61 -21.55
N SER A 155 -60.17 -22.39 -21.64
CA SER A 155 -59.44 -22.50 -22.92
C SER A 155 -59.06 -23.94 -23.25
N GLY A 156 -59.19 -24.33 -24.53
CA GLY A 156 -58.68 -25.60 -25.05
C GLY A 156 -57.15 -25.73 -25.00
N ASP A 157 -56.66 -26.97 -25.06
CA ASP A 157 -55.28 -27.36 -24.74
C ASP A 157 -54.19 -26.59 -25.51
N ASP A 158 -54.43 -26.26 -26.78
CA ASP A 158 -53.45 -25.55 -27.63
C ASP A 158 -53.18 -24.11 -27.14
N ALA A 159 -54.23 -23.38 -26.74
CA ALA A 159 -54.08 -22.03 -26.21
C ALA A 159 -53.34 -22.04 -24.86
N LYS A 160 -53.59 -23.05 -24.02
CA LYS A 160 -52.87 -23.29 -22.77
C LYS A 160 -51.39 -23.61 -23.03
N LEU A 161 -51.11 -24.50 -23.99
CA LEU A 161 -49.76 -24.86 -24.42
C LEU A 161 -48.99 -23.62 -24.93
N ARG A 162 -49.62 -22.79 -25.76
CA ARG A 162 -49.03 -21.55 -26.29
C ARG A 162 -48.62 -20.58 -25.17
N MET A 163 -49.51 -20.29 -24.21
CA MET A 163 -49.19 -19.37 -23.11
C MET A 163 -48.08 -19.92 -22.21
N ARG A 164 -48.10 -21.23 -21.93
CA ARG A 164 -47.08 -21.91 -21.15
C ARG A 164 -45.69 -21.83 -21.81
N LEU A 165 -45.61 -22.07 -23.13
CA LEU A 165 -44.36 -21.95 -23.88
C LEU A 165 -43.86 -20.49 -23.93
N ALA A 166 -44.75 -19.51 -24.13
CA ALA A 166 -44.39 -18.10 -24.10
C ALA A 166 -43.82 -17.66 -22.73
N ALA A 167 -44.41 -18.12 -21.61
CA ALA A 167 -43.87 -17.87 -20.27
C ALA A 167 -42.48 -18.50 -20.08
N PHE A 168 -42.24 -19.71 -20.62
CA PHE A 168 -40.94 -20.37 -20.55
C PHE A 168 -39.86 -19.59 -21.32
N GLU A 169 -40.18 -19.05 -22.49
CA GLU A 169 -39.28 -18.19 -23.26
C GLU A 169 -38.95 -16.88 -22.50
N GLN A 170 -39.91 -16.30 -21.79
CA GLN A 170 -39.68 -15.14 -20.91
C GLN A 170 -38.77 -15.49 -19.71
N TYR A 171 -38.92 -16.67 -19.09
CA TYR A 171 -38.01 -17.13 -18.02
C TYR A 171 -36.59 -17.47 -18.54
N GLU A 172 -36.48 -18.05 -19.74
CA GLU A 172 -35.19 -18.31 -20.39
C GLU A 172 -34.45 -16.99 -20.68
N ALA A 173 -35.15 -15.98 -21.22
CA ALA A 173 -34.60 -14.64 -21.43
C ALA A 173 -34.26 -13.92 -20.10
N SER A 174 -35.10 -14.06 -19.07
CA SER A 174 -34.85 -13.51 -17.73
C SER A 174 -33.57 -14.07 -17.11
N ARG A 175 -33.36 -15.40 -17.20
CA ARG A 175 -32.11 -16.04 -16.73
C ARG A 175 -30.88 -15.57 -17.49
N GLN A 176 -30.98 -15.37 -18.81
CA GLN A 176 -29.88 -14.80 -19.58
C GLN A 176 -29.53 -13.38 -19.09
N LYS A 177 -30.55 -12.52 -18.87
CA LYS A 177 -30.34 -11.16 -18.36
C LYS A 177 -29.70 -11.11 -16.98
N TYR A 178 -30.03 -12.02 -16.06
CA TYR A 178 -29.33 -12.13 -14.78
C TYR A 178 -27.90 -12.68 -14.93
N ALA A 179 -27.64 -13.61 -15.86
CA ALA A 179 -26.30 -14.12 -16.13
C ALA A 179 -25.38 -13.04 -16.74
N ASP A 180 -25.89 -12.28 -17.72
CA ASP A 180 -25.19 -11.13 -18.31
C ASP A 180 -24.94 -10.04 -17.24
N SER A 181 -25.96 -9.72 -16.44
CA SER A 181 -25.86 -8.80 -15.30
C SER A 181 -24.75 -9.20 -14.33
N LYS A 182 -24.74 -10.46 -13.90
CA LYS A 182 -23.70 -11.01 -13.00
C LYS A 182 -22.31 -10.83 -13.60
N LYS A 183 -22.13 -11.24 -14.86
CA LYS A 183 -20.85 -11.13 -15.58
C LYS A 183 -20.37 -9.67 -15.62
N THR A 184 -21.22 -8.72 -16.01
CA THR A 184 -20.82 -7.31 -16.11
C THR A 184 -20.60 -6.66 -14.73
N ALA A 185 -21.26 -7.15 -13.67
CA ALA A 185 -20.96 -6.75 -12.30
C ALA A 185 -19.55 -7.24 -11.88
N ASP A 186 -19.22 -8.51 -12.12
CA ASP A 186 -17.89 -9.08 -11.87
C ASP A 186 -16.79 -8.34 -12.68
N GLU A 187 -17.04 -8.00 -13.94
CA GLU A 187 -16.16 -7.16 -14.77
C GLU A 187 -15.97 -5.76 -14.16
N SER A 188 -17.05 -5.10 -13.72
CA SER A 188 -16.97 -3.79 -13.06
C SER A 188 -16.19 -3.82 -11.74
N LYS A 189 -16.29 -4.92 -10.97
CA LYS A 189 -15.50 -5.15 -9.75
C LYS A 189 -14.01 -5.25 -10.06
N ILE A 190 -13.62 -6.01 -11.09
CA ILE A 190 -12.21 -6.17 -11.49
C ILE A 190 -11.62 -4.81 -11.91
N LEU A 191 -12.36 -4.02 -12.68
CA LEU A 191 -11.93 -2.68 -13.08
C LEU A 191 -11.75 -1.73 -11.89
N ALA A 192 -12.67 -1.75 -10.92
CA ALA A 192 -12.59 -0.94 -9.71
C ALA A 192 -11.39 -1.35 -8.82
N LEU A 193 -11.18 -2.66 -8.62
CA LEU A 193 -10.06 -3.19 -7.85
C LEU A 193 -8.69 -2.94 -8.50
N SER A 194 -8.61 -2.71 -9.82
CA SER A 194 -7.34 -2.37 -10.47
C SER A 194 -6.82 -0.97 -10.09
N GLN A 195 -7.71 -0.05 -9.70
CA GLN A 195 -7.38 1.33 -9.31
C GLN A 195 -6.91 1.45 -7.85
N LYS A 196 -7.00 0.36 -7.07
CA LYS A 196 -6.72 0.28 -5.62
C LYS A 196 -5.42 0.97 -5.18
N GLN A 197 -4.33 0.78 -5.91
CA GLN A 197 -3.04 1.41 -5.58
C GLN A 197 -3.07 2.93 -5.78
N GLN A 198 -3.58 3.41 -6.92
CA GLN A 198 -3.70 4.84 -7.23
C GLN A 198 -4.56 5.55 -6.17
N LEU A 199 -5.60 4.87 -5.69
CA LEU A 199 -6.46 5.35 -4.61
C LEU A 199 -5.71 5.46 -3.27
N ILE A 200 -4.85 4.50 -2.92
CA ILE A 200 -4.01 4.59 -1.71
C ILE A 200 -2.94 5.68 -1.82
N ASP A 201 -2.32 5.83 -3.00
CA ASP A 201 -1.32 6.86 -3.29
C ASP A 201 -1.94 8.27 -3.21
N SER A 202 -3.21 8.41 -3.58
CA SER A 202 -3.99 9.65 -3.50
C SER A 202 -4.24 10.17 -2.08
N LEU A 203 -3.94 9.36 -1.05
CA LEU A 203 -4.09 9.72 0.38
C LEU A 203 -2.77 10.22 1.01
N SER A 204 -1.71 10.38 0.21
CA SER A 204 -0.41 10.88 0.67
C SER A 204 -0.44 12.36 1.10
N ASP A 205 -1.46 13.11 0.69
CA ASP A 205 -1.77 14.45 1.22
C ASP A 205 -2.14 14.40 2.71
N ILE A 206 -3.00 13.46 3.09
CA ILE A 206 -3.42 13.22 4.48
C ILE A 206 -2.21 12.77 5.31
N GLU A 207 -1.40 11.83 4.80
CA GLU A 207 -0.18 11.37 5.49
C GLU A 207 0.79 12.52 5.74
N LYS A 208 1.02 13.38 4.74
CA LYS A 208 1.86 14.57 4.89
C LYS A 208 1.32 15.48 5.98
N ASN A 209 0.03 15.82 5.94
CA ASN A 209 -0.61 16.67 6.95
C ASN A 209 -0.47 16.08 8.36
N LEU A 210 -0.73 14.78 8.55
CA LEU A 210 -0.60 14.15 9.87
C LEU A 210 0.85 14.11 10.36
N ASN A 211 1.83 13.88 9.47
CA ASN A 211 3.24 13.91 9.85
C ASN A 211 3.73 15.34 10.18
N ASP A 212 3.22 16.37 9.49
CA ASP A 212 3.51 17.77 9.83
C ASP A 212 2.80 18.19 11.15
N ALA A 213 1.56 17.75 11.38
CA ALA A 213 0.83 17.98 12.63
C ALA A 213 1.51 17.33 13.85
N ASP A 214 2.02 16.10 13.71
CA ASP A 214 2.79 15.39 14.75
C ASP A 214 4.11 16.11 15.06
N LYS A 215 4.82 16.53 14.01
CA LYS A 215 6.05 17.35 14.08
C LYS A 215 5.83 18.66 14.84
N TYR A 216 4.72 19.38 14.59
CA TYR A 216 4.40 20.61 15.33
C TYR A 216 3.88 20.32 16.77
N ALA A 217 3.21 19.19 17.00
CA ALA A 217 2.83 18.73 18.33
C ALA A 217 4.03 18.18 19.16
N GLU A 218 5.20 18.00 18.54
CA GLU A 218 6.37 17.31 19.11
C GLU A 218 6.03 15.91 19.66
N GLY A 219 5.05 15.22 19.06
CA GLY A 219 4.57 13.90 19.49
C GLY A 219 3.57 13.90 20.67
N ASN A 220 3.00 15.05 21.05
CA ASN A 220 2.17 15.19 22.27
C ASN A 220 0.66 15.34 22.01
N ASP A 221 0.19 15.30 20.76
CA ASP A 221 -1.23 15.46 20.43
C ASP A 221 -1.89 14.09 20.09
N PRO A 222 -2.71 13.51 20.98
CA PRO A 222 -3.29 12.18 20.76
C PRO A 222 -4.25 12.15 19.57
N GLU A 223 -4.89 13.28 19.22
CA GLU A 223 -5.80 13.36 18.07
C GLU A 223 -5.08 13.06 16.73
N VAL A 224 -3.78 13.36 16.64
CA VAL A 224 -2.97 13.05 15.45
C VAL A 224 -2.73 11.54 15.33
N SER A 225 -2.41 10.86 16.44
CA SER A 225 -2.26 9.40 16.45
C SER A 225 -3.59 8.69 16.19
N GLU A 226 -4.70 9.20 16.71
CA GLU A 226 -6.04 8.65 16.46
C GLU A 226 -6.43 8.80 14.98
N THR A 227 -6.25 9.99 14.42
CA THR A 227 -6.56 10.26 13.00
C THR A 227 -5.65 9.45 12.06
N LYS A 228 -4.41 9.16 12.47
CA LYS A 228 -3.50 8.27 11.75
C LYS A 228 -3.96 6.80 11.79
N ASN A 229 -4.37 6.30 12.96
CA ASN A 229 -4.95 4.96 13.07
C ASN A 229 -6.23 4.81 12.22
N ARG A 230 -7.05 5.86 12.10
CA ARG A 230 -8.21 5.89 11.19
C ARG A 230 -7.79 5.83 9.72
N LEU A 231 -6.78 6.59 9.31
CA LEU A 231 -6.22 6.55 7.96
C LEU A 231 -5.65 5.16 7.60
N ASP A 232 -4.87 4.57 8.51
CA ASP A 232 -4.29 3.23 8.34
C ASP A 232 -5.40 2.16 8.22
N SER A 233 -6.48 2.31 9.00
CA SER A 233 -7.67 1.45 8.91
C SER A 233 -8.44 1.63 7.59
N ALA A 234 -8.56 2.86 7.08
CA ALA A 234 -9.15 3.13 5.78
C ALA A 234 -8.30 2.53 4.63
N LYS A 235 -6.98 2.67 4.69
CA LYS A 235 -6.03 2.04 3.75
C LYS A 235 -6.12 0.51 3.80
N ALA A 236 -6.24 -0.10 4.98
CA ALA A 236 -6.42 -1.55 5.12
C ALA A 236 -7.72 -2.05 4.46
N LYS A 237 -8.86 -1.36 4.66
CA LYS A 237 -10.12 -1.67 3.96
C LYS A 237 -9.98 -1.57 2.43
N ILE A 238 -9.29 -0.54 1.93
CA ILE A 238 -9.01 -0.38 0.49
C ILE A 238 -8.15 -1.54 0.00
N GLU A 239 -7.08 -1.92 0.72
CA GLU A 239 -6.22 -3.07 0.41
C GLU A 239 -6.98 -4.40 0.34
N GLU A 240 -7.92 -4.66 1.26
CA GLU A 240 -8.84 -5.80 1.25
C GLU A 240 -9.81 -5.82 0.05
N GLY A 241 -9.91 -4.72 -0.70
CA GLY A 241 -10.87 -4.53 -1.78
C GLY A 241 -12.22 -3.96 -1.35
N LYS A 242 -12.39 -3.62 -0.06
CA LYS A 242 -13.57 -2.92 0.48
C LYS A 242 -13.44 -1.41 0.29
N ILE A 243 -13.25 -1.00 -0.97
CA ILE A 243 -12.88 0.37 -1.32
C ILE A 243 -13.95 1.36 -0.84
N ARG A 244 -15.24 1.02 -0.94
CA ARG A 244 -16.35 1.88 -0.48
C ARG A 244 -16.27 2.17 1.03
N ASP A 245 -16.08 1.13 1.84
CA ASP A 245 -16.00 1.24 3.30
C ASP A 245 -14.71 1.92 3.78
N GLY A 246 -13.64 1.85 2.99
CA GLY A 246 -12.42 2.63 3.20
C GLY A 246 -12.62 4.11 2.89
N TYR A 247 -13.23 4.44 1.75
CA TYR A 247 -13.47 5.82 1.33
C TYR A 247 -14.53 6.55 2.15
N ALA A 248 -15.44 5.83 2.82
CA ALA A 248 -16.50 6.41 3.65
C ALA A 248 -16.02 7.42 4.72
N GLU A 249 -14.79 7.27 5.23
CA GLU A 249 -14.20 8.19 6.22
C GLU A 249 -13.12 9.11 5.65
N VAL A 250 -12.63 8.89 4.42
CA VAL A 250 -11.44 9.57 3.87
C VAL A 250 -11.54 11.09 3.90
N GLU A 251 -12.71 11.66 3.60
CA GLU A 251 -12.87 13.12 3.56
C GLU A 251 -12.96 13.76 4.95
N ASP A 252 -13.53 13.06 5.95
CA ASP A 252 -13.48 13.49 7.35
C ASP A 252 -12.04 13.42 7.88
N ILE A 253 -11.31 12.34 7.59
CA ILE A 253 -9.89 12.19 7.94
C ILE A 253 -9.04 13.27 7.26
N ARG A 254 -9.29 13.59 5.97
CA ARG A 254 -8.63 14.69 5.24
C ARG A 254 -8.87 16.02 5.94
N LYS A 255 -10.13 16.39 6.17
CA LYS A 255 -10.52 17.62 6.88
C LYS A 255 -9.86 17.70 8.26
N LYS A 256 -9.95 16.62 9.05
CA LYS A 256 -9.35 16.53 10.39
C LYS A 256 -7.83 16.68 10.36
N SER A 257 -7.14 16.12 9.34
CA SER A 257 -5.69 16.31 9.19
C SER A 257 -5.30 17.78 9.00
N GLY A 258 -6.08 18.54 8.21
CA GLY A 258 -5.86 19.97 8.01
C GLY A 258 -6.14 20.80 9.28
N GLU A 259 -7.22 20.48 10.00
CA GLU A 259 -7.54 21.09 11.30
C GLU A 259 -6.40 20.88 12.32
N LEU A 260 -5.82 19.67 12.36
CA LEU A 260 -4.71 19.32 13.26
C LEU A 260 -3.40 20.04 12.89
N VAL A 261 -3.09 20.19 11.58
CA VAL A 261 -1.96 21.04 11.15
C VAL A 261 -2.16 22.47 11.63
N ALA A 262 -3.33 23.07 11.38
CA ALA A 262 -3.62 24.46 11.74
C ALA A 262 -3.59 24.71 13.27
N LYS A 263 -4.16 23.78 14.04
CA LYS A 263 -4.11 23.76 15.52
C LYS A 263 -2.66 23.74 16.01
N ASN A 264 -1.88 22.76 15.55
CA ASN A 264 -0.57 22.47 16.14
C ASN A 264 0.52 23.43 15.65
N ILE A 265 0.47 23.90 14.40
CA ILE A 265 1.42 24.91 13.92
C ILE A 265 1.27 26.25 14.66
N LYS A 266 0.03 26.65 14.98
CA LYS A 266 -0.27 27.88 15.75
C LYS A 266 0.27 27.81 17.17
N ALA A 267 0.11 26.66 17.84
CA ALA A 267 0.67 26.41 19.16
C ALA A 267 2.21 26.33 19.15
N TYR A 268 2.80 25.67 18.15
CA TYR A 268 4.25 25.57 17.99
C TYR A 268 4.88 26.95 17.69
N ALA A 269 4.28 27.74 16.79
CA ALA A 269 4.75 29.09 16.48
C ALA A 269 4.76 30.01 17.71
N GLU A 270 3.70 29.97 18.54
CA GLU A 270 3.63 30.72 19.80
C GLU A 270 4.78 30.33 20.75
N LYS A 271 5.04 29.02 20.89
CA LYS A 271 6.13 28.47 21.68
C LYS A 271 7.51 28.90 21.14
N ARG A 272 7.73 28.92 19.82
CA ARG A 272 9.01 29.38 19.23
C ARG A 272 9.20 30.89 19.42
N LYS A 273 8.14 31.68 19.25
CA LYS A 273 8.11 33.14 19.44
C LYS A 273 8.51 33.54 20.87
N GLU A 274 7.93 32.91 21.89
CA GLU A 274 8.30 33.19 23.29
C GLU A 274 9.72 32.70 23.63
N VAL A 275 10.18 31.56 23.08
CA VAL A 275 11.58 31.13 23.26
C VAL A 275 12.55 32.10 22.57
N ALA A 276 12.20 32.69 21.42
CA ALA A 276 13.00 33.74 20.77
C ALA A 276 13.09 35.00 21.62
N LYS A 277 11.96 35.47 22.15
CA LYS A 277 11.85 36.62 23.06
C LYS A 277 12.67 36.44 24.34
N GLN A 278 12.61 35.26 24.98
CA GLN A 278 13.45 34.90 26.13
C GLN A 278 14.94 34.83 25.77
N SER A 279 15.28 34.29 24.59
CA SER A 279 16.67 34.16 24.12
C SER A 279 17.29 35.54 23.87
N VAL A 280 16.56 36.43 23.20
CA VAL A 280 16.98 37.82 22.94
C VAL A 280 17.15 38.56 24.26
N ALA A 281 16.16 38.54 25.16
CA ALA A 281 16.26 39.21 26.46
C ALA A 281 17.46 38.72 27.31
N SER A 282 17.79 37.42 27.24
CA SER A 282 18.99 36.85 27.87
C SER A 282 20.28 37.38 27.24
N ALA A 283 20.31 37.53 25.91
CA ALA A 283 21.45 38.12 25.19
C ALA A 283 21.62 39.61 25.51
N THR A 284 20.53 40.41 25.47
CA THR A 284 20.52 41.83 25.85
C THR A 284 21.03 42.02 27.27
N THR A 285 20.53 41.25 28.24
CA THR A 285 20.94 41.35 29.66
C THR A 285 22.41 41.02 29.85
N LYS A 286 22.92 39.98 29.18
CA LYS A 286 24.34 39.60 29.25
C LYS A 286 25.24 40.65 28.59
N LEU A 287 24.87 41.20 27.44
CA LEU A 287 25.65 42.24 26.77
C LEU A 287 25.68 43.54 27.58
N ALA A 288 24.54 43.94 28.16
CA ALA A 288 24.41 45.11 29.01
C ALA A 288 25.15 45.00 30.37
N SER A 289 25.57 43.79 30.77
CA SER A 289 26.34 43.59 32.01
C SER A 289 27.79 44.09 31.96
N PHE A 290 28.28 44.48 30.77
CA PHE A 290 29.65 44.95 30.61
C PHE A 290 29.85 46.41 31.04
N ASP A 291 30.87 46.62 31.87
CA ASP A 291 31.41 47.94 32.19
C ASP A 291 32.03 48.59 30.93
N LYS A 292 31.35 49.63 30.43
CA LYS A 292 31.75 50.38 29.23
C LYS A 292 33.16 50.97 29.32
N ASN A 293 33.67 51.24 30.52
CA ASN A 293 35.05 51.72 30.70
C ASN A 293 36.07 50.61 30.40
N LYS A 294 35.77 49.36 30.79
CA LYS A 294 36.62 48.19 30.48
C LYS A 294 36.57 47.83 28.99
N ILE A 295 35.40 47.96 28.35
CA ILE A 295 35.28 47.83 26.89
C ILE A 295 36.13 48.88 26.17
N ASN A 296 36.10 50.13 26.62
CA ASN A 296 36.89 51.22 26.03
C ASN A 296 38.40 51.13 26.29
N ALA A 297 38.86 50.28 27.22
CA ALA A 297 40.28 50.05 27.51
C ALA A 297 41.01 49.14 26.49
N SER A 298 40.36 48.76 25.37
CA SER A 298 41.02 48.14 24.21
C SER A 298 40.18 48.28 22.94
N ARG A 299 40.82 48.61 21.81
CA ARG A 299 40.17 48.61 20.50
C ARG A 299 39.62 47.22 20.11
N ASP A 300 40.29 46.15 20.53
CA ASP A 300 39.83 44.77 20.28
C ASP A 300 38.57 44.42 21.07
N PHE A 301 38.41 44.98 22.27
CA PHE A 301 37.22 44.81 23.10
C PHE A 301 36.06 45.61 22.52
N GLN A 302 36.28 46.87 22.11
CA GLN A 302 35.30 47.66 21.35
C GLN A 302 34.82 46.93 20.10
N VAL A 303 35.71 46.43 19.24
CA VAL A 303 35.34 45.70 18.01
C VAL A 303 34.60 44.39 18.31
N SER A 304 34.95 43.71 19.40
CA SER A 304 34.24 42.49 19.82
C SER A 304 32.84 42.78 20.36
N TYR A 305 32.70 43.87 21.12
CA TYR A 305 31.45 44.33 21.73
C TYR A 305 30.49 44.91 20.67
N GLN A 306 30.99 45.75 19.76
CA GLN A 306 30.22 46.31 18.63
C GLN A 306 29.62 45.19 17.77
N ARG A 307 30.37 44.12 17.47
CA ARG A 307 29.85 42.95 16.74
C ARG A 307 28.72 42.23 17.49
N ALA A 308 28.76 42.23 18.82
CA ALA A 308 27.68 41.66 19.63
C ALA A 308 26.43 42.56 19.62
N GLU A 309 26.59 43.89 19.62
CA GLU A 309 25.48 44.84 19.44
C GLU A 309 24.87 44.74 18.02
N GLU A 310 25.69 44.60 16.98
CA GLU A 310 25.25 44.38 15.59
C GLU A 310 24.43 43.08 15.44
N ASN A 311 24.91 41.98 16.04
CA ASN A 311 24.15 40.71 16.07
C ASN A 311 22.88 40.83 16.92
N LEU A 312 22.89 41.61 18.01
CA LEU A 312 21.72 41.82 18.87
C LEU A 312 20.61 42.57 18.14
N LYS A 313 20.96 43.64 17.39
CA LYS A 313 19.99 44.36 16.56
C LYS A 313 19.33 43.44 15.54
N ALA A 314 20.10 42.60 14.85
CA ALA A 314 19.56 41.62 13.91
C ALA A 314 18.69 40.53 14.58
N ALA A 315 18.99 40.16 15.83
CA ALA A 315 18.17 39.25 16.62
C ALA A 315 16.84 39.90 17.06
N GLU A 316 16.87 41.18 17.44
CA GLU A 316 15.69 41.97 17.79
C GLU A 316 14.79 42.22 16.58
N GLU A 317 15.35 42.59 15.42
CA GLU A 317 14.64 42.71 14.14
C GLU A 317 13.97 41.38 13.73
N SER A 318 14.67 40.26 13.89
CA SER A 318 14.12 38.92 13.63
C SER A 318 13.00 38.55 14.61
N ARG A 319 13.12 38.91 15.89
CA ARG A 319 12.09 38.69 16.91
C ARG A 319 10.82 39.50 16.65
N VAL A 320 10.95 40.79 16.30
CA VAL A 320 9.80 41.64 15.93
C VAL A 320 9.10 41.09 14.69
N SER A 321 9.87 40.76 13.64
CA SER A 321 9.32 40.14 12.44
C SER A 321 8.56 38.84 12.74
N ALA A 322 9.03 38.01 13.69
CA ALA A 322 8.32 36.81 14.11
C ALA A 322 6.97 37.10 14.79
N GLU A 323 6.88 38.18 15.58
CA GLU A 323 5.63 38.64 16.22
C GLU A 323 4.64 39.17 15.18
N ASP A 324 5.09 40.00 14.23
CA ASP A 324 4.25 40.55 13.15
C ASP A 324 3.69 39.44 12.24
N LEU A 325 4.52 38.45 11.90
CA LEU A 325 4.13 37.30 11.09
C LEU A 325 3.17 36.38 11.84
N TYR A 326 3.32 36.22 13.16
CA TYR A 326 2.36 35.48 13.99
C TYR A 326 0.98 36.16 14.00
N ALA A 327 0.97 37.49 14.19
CA ALA A 327 -0.26 38.30 14.15
C ALA A 327 -0.92 38.30 12.76
N SER A 328 -0.14 38.08 11.70
CA SER A 328 -0.61 37.90 10.32
C SER A 328 -1.01 36.45 9.99
N GLU A 329 -1.09 35.56 10.99
CA GLU A 329 -1.32 34.10 10.88
C GLU A 329 -0.33 33.33 9.97
N LYS A 330 0.82 33.93 9.64
CA LYS A 330 1.90 33.32 8.86
C LYS A 330 2.82 32.50 9.77
N TYR A 331 2.30 31.40 10.28
CA TYR A 331 2.97 30.61 11.32
C TYR A 331 4.31 30.02 10.87
N GLU A 332 4.47 29.56 9.62
CA GLU A 332 5.75 29.05 9.10
C GLU A 332 6.85 30.13 9.02
N ASP A 333 6.50 31.32 8.53
CA ASP A 333 7.42 32.46 8.49
C ASP A 333 7.79 32.92 9.92
N SER A 334 6.80 32.97 10.82
CA SER A 334 6.99 33.31 12.24
C SER A 334 7.90 32.33 12.97
N ILE A 335 7.74 31.02 12.74
CA ILE A 335 8.65 29.98 13.23
C ILE A 335 10.06 30.24 12.70
N SER A 336 10.22 30.45 11.38
CA SER A 336 11.51 30.65 10.74
C SER A 336 12.26 31.88 11.28
N ARG A 337 11.55 33.00 11.50
CA ARG A 337 12.11 34.21 12.12
C ARG A 337 12.42 34.05 13.61
N SER A 338 11.61 33.27 14.33
CA SER A 338 11.89 32.88 15.72
C SER A 338 13.17 32.05 15.82
N GLU A 339 13.36 31.07 14.94
CA GLU A 339 14.55 30.22 14.89
C GLU A 339 15.81 31.07 14.64
N GLU A 340 15.74 32.05 13.75
CA GLU A 340 16.84 32.97 13.44
C GLU A 340 17.17 33.90 14.61
N ALA A 341 16.17 34.47 15.28
CA ALA A 341 16.36 35.25 16.50
C ALA A 341 17.02 34.43 17.63
N ILE A 342 16.63 33.16 17.80
CA ILE A 342 17.27 32.22 18.74
C ILE A 342 18.72 31.93 18.33
N ARG A 343 18.99 31.72 17.03
CA ARG A 343 20.33 31.45 16.49
C ARG A 343 21.28 32.61 16.73
N LEU A 344 20.84 33.84 16.45
CA LEU A 344 21.60 35.07 16.68
C LEU A 344 21.82 35.31 18.19
N SER A 345 20.79 35.09 19.02
CA SER A 345 20.91 35.12 20.49
C SER A 345 22.00 34.20 21.01
N GLY A 346 22.08 32.95 20.50
CA GLY A 346 23.14 32.01 20.84
C GLY A 346 24.54 32.50 20.47
N ILE A 347 24.68 33.11 19.28
CA ILE A 347 25.95 33.69 18.82
C ILE A 347 26.40 34.85 19.72
N ILE A 348 25.47 35.72 20.14
CA ILE A 348 25.77 36.83 21.06
C ILE A 348 26.23 36.28 22.42
N VAL A 349 25.57 35.24 22.94
CA VAL A 349 25.98 34.60 24.20
C VAL A 349 27.41 34.02 24.11
N ASP A 350 27.77 33.36 23.00
CA ASP A 350 29.13 32.86 22.77
C ASP A 350 30.15 34.03 22.66
N GLN A 351 29.84 35.07 21.89
CA GLN A 351 30.69 36.26 21.71
C GLN A 351 30.93 37.01 23.03
N VAL A 352 29.87 37.22 23.82
CA VAL A 352 29.90 37.82 25.16
C VAL A 352 30.76 36.98 26.10
N THR A 353 30.60 35.66 26.09
CA THR A 353 31.41 34.75 26.92
C THR A 353 32.89 34.84 26.56
N GLU A 354 33.25 34.79 25.27
CA GLU A 354 34.64 34.92 24.81
C GLU A 354 35.24 36.31 25.12
N LEU A 355 34.42 37.37 25.09
CA LEU A 355 34.84 38.73 25.45
C LEU A 355 35.09 38.88 26.95
N ALA A 356 34.22 38.32 27.80
CA ALA A 356 34.41 38.28 29.25
C ALA A 356 35.72 37.55 29.62
N GLU A 357 35.92 36.33 29.13
CA GLU A 357 37.17 35.57 29.38
C GLU A 357 38.42 36.33 28.88
N ARG A 358 38.34 37.09 27.79
CA ARG A 358 39.46 37.89 27.26
C ARG A 358 39.77 39.10 28.15
N MET A 359 38.78 39.74 28.74
CA MET A 359 38.98 40.83 29.71
C MET A 359 39.53 40.31 31.05
N GLU A 360 39.06 39.17 31.53
CA GLU A 360 39.61 38.50 32.72
C GLU A 360 41.07 38.09 32.49
N ARG A 361 41.40 37.47 31.35
CA ARG A 361 42.79 37.13 31.00
C ARG A 361 43.69 38.36 30.88
N LYS A 362 43.19 39.48 30.33
CA LYS A 362 43.97 40.73 30.28
C LYS A 362 44.22 41.29 31.68
N THR A 363 43.17 41.46 32.49
CA THR A 363 43.30 42.00 33.86
C THR A 363 44.15 41.11 34.78
N ALA A 364 44.10 39.78 34.60
CA ALA A 364 45.02 38.86 35.27
C ALA A 364 46.48 39.12 34.85
N ASN A 365 46.78 39.20 33.54
CA ASN A 365 48.13 39.49 33.04
C ASN A 365 48.63 40.87 33.50
N ASP A 366 47.80 41.91 33.43
CA ASP A 366 48.13 43.26 33.87
C ASP A 366 48.46 43.27 35.39
N SER A 367 47.75 42.47 36.20
CA SER A 367 48.04 42.31 37.64
C SER A 367 49.31 41.52 37.95
N ILE A 368 49.79 40.70 37.01
CA ILE A 368 51.06 39.96 37.12
C ILE A 368 52.22 40.86 36.70
N ALA A 369 52.07 41.61 35.60
CA ALA A 369 53.07 42.58 35.13
C ALA A 369 53.37 43.67 36.16
N GLY A 370 52.40 44.02 37.03
CA GLY A 370 52.58 44.96 38.13
C GLY A 370 53.35 44.45 39.37
N ARG A 371 53.80 43.18 39.40
CA ARG A 371 54.37 42.57 40.62
C ARG A 371 55.91 42.59 40.71
N ASP A 372 56.64 42.60 39.59
CA ASP A 372 58.10 42.39 39.60
C ASP A 372 58.93 43.63 39.25
N THR A 373 59.44 44.33 40.28
CA THR A 373 60.51 45.33 40.14
C THR A 373 61.60 45.22 41.22
N LYS A 374 62.02 43.97 41.56
CA LYS A 374 63.38 43.64 42.08
C LYS A 374 63.57 42.14 42.34
N THR A 375 64.42 41.48 41.56
CA THR A 375 65.73 40.92 42.00
C THR A 375 66.48 40.31 40.81
N ASP A 376 67.80 40.52 40.72
CA ASP A 376 68.67 39.93 39.71
C ASP A 376 68.93 38.43 39.94
N GLY A 377 69.06 37.62 38.86
CA GLY A 377 69.13 36.14 38.97
C GLY A 377 69.82 35.34 37.86
N LYS A 378 70.54 35.99 36.92
CA LYS A 378 71.38 35.42 35.83
C LYS A 378 71.67 33.90 35.82
N ARG A 379 71.09 33.16 34.84
CA ARG A 379 71.79 32.14 34.01
C ARG A 379 70.93 31.48 32.90
N ASP A 380 71.48 31.46 31.68
CA ASP A 380 71.05 30.65 30.53
C ASP A 380 71.91 29.34 30.42
N PRO A 381 71.93 28.54 29.31
CA PRO A 381 71.02 27.39 29.22
C PRO A 381 71.64 26.06 28.68
N LYS A 382 71.21 24.90 29.21
CA LYS A 382 71.22 23.53 28.60
C LYS A 382 70.76 22.52 29.68
N ASN A 383 70.12 21.38 29.42
CA ASN A 383 70.27 20.40 28.34
C ASN A 383 69.05 19.44 28.31
N GLN A 384 68.98 18.56 27.32
CA GLN A 384 68.13 17.35 27.34
C GLN A 384 68.88 16.17 27.98
N SER A 385 68.20 15.35 28.79
CA SER A 385 68.17 13.89 28.64
C SER A 385 67.13 13.28 29.59
N ALA A 386 66.72 12.04 29.33
CA ALA A 386 65.86 11.25 30.21
C ALA A 386 66.68 10.41 31.20
N THR A 387 66.05 10.06 32.31
CA THR A 387 66.16 8.72 32.93
C THR A 387 64.78 8.35 33.46
N ASP A 388 64.35 7.12 33.22
CA ASP A 388 63.18 6.54 33.87
C ASP A 388 63.57 6.08 35.27
N ASP A 389 62.68 6.24 36.26
CA ASP A 389 62.12 5.04 36.91
C ASP A 389 60.76 5.30 37.59
N LYS A 390 60.12 4.20 38.01
CA LYS A 390 58.71 4.09 38.44
C LYS A 390 58.52 4.65 39.86
N ASN A 391 57.36 5.29 40.09
CA ASN A 391 56.37 4.69 40.99
C ASN A 391 54.93 5.16 40.68
N SER A 392 53.95 4.41 41.16
CA SER A 392 52.51 4.64 40.96
C SER A 392 51.96 5.74 41.87
N SER A 393 51.07 6.57 41.31
CA SER A 393 50.14 7.42 42.07
C SER A 393 48.88 7.65 41.24
N SER A 394 47.82 6.87 41.48
CA SER A 394 46.54 6.98 40.77
C SER A 394 45.74 8.21 41.20
N LYS A 395 46.11 9.39 40.69
CA LYS A 395 45.38 10.64 40.95
C LYS A 395 44.14 10.71 40.05
N VAL A 396 42.98 10.42 40.62
CA VAL A 396 41.69 10.50 39.91
C VAL A 396 41.28 11.97 39.75
N GLY A 397 40.98 12.38 38.53
CA GLY A 397 40.46 13.72 38.26
C GLY A 397 38.98 13.85 38.60
N GLU A 398 38.56 15.07 38.94
CA GLU A 398 37.22 15.50 39.40
C GLU A 398 36.03 15.08 38.51
N ASN A 399 36.30 14.59 37.29
CA ASN A 399 35.30 14.12 36.31
C ASN A 399 35.18 12.58 36.22
N GLY A 400 35.71 11.83 37.19
CA GLY A 400 35.64 10.36 37.23
C GLY A 400 36.39 9.67 36.08
N LEU A 401 37.40 10.34 35.53
CA LEU A 401 38.24 9.88 34.41
C LEU A 401 39.73 9.95 34.81
N PRO A 402 40.60 9.08 34.26
CA PRO A 402 42.03 9.15 34.50
C PRO A 402 42.64 10.42 33.94
N GLU A 403 43.77 10.84 34.50
CA GLU A 403 44.49 12.04 34.07
C GLU A 403 44.76 12.05 32.54
N GLY A 404 44.48 13.19 31.91
CA GLY A 404 44.60 13.38 30.46
C GLY A 404 43.45 12.85 29.60
N TRP A 405 42.48 12.11 30.14
CA TRP A 405 41.25 11.75 29.42
C TRP A 405 40.21 12.87 29.49
N LYS A 406 39.48 13.11 28.39
CA LYS A 406 38.40 14.10 28.31
C LYS A 406 37.12 13.49 27.74
N ARG A 407 35.97 14.04 28.13
CA ARG A 407 34.65 13.73 27.54
C ARG A 407 34.31 14.81 26.51
N TYR A 408 33.75 14.42 25.36
CA TYR A 408 33.32 15.33 24.30
C TYR A 408 31.91 14.99 23.83
N VAL A 409 31.08 16.00 23.64
CA VAL A 409 29.74 15.87 23.05
C VAL A 409 29.82 16.40 21.63
N VAL A 410 29.47 15.56 20.65
CA VAL A 410 29.51 15.93 19.22
C VAL A 410 28.49 17.04 18.94
N ARG A 411 28.92 18.14 18.32
CA ARG A 411 28.09 19.34 18.11
C ARG A 411 27.51 19.38 16.69
N LYS A 412 26.20 19.68 16.57
CA LYS A 412 25.58 20.11 15.31
C LYS A 412 26.08 21.53 15.02
N LYS A 413 26.99 21.68 14.06
CA LYS A 413 27.60 22.96 13.65
C LYS A 413 27.93 22.91 12.16
N VAL A 414 28.20 24.05 11.54
CA VAL A 414 28.72 24.12 10.16
C VAL A 414 30.17 24.62 10.18
N PRO A 415 31.14 23.94 9.54
CA PRO A 415 31.05 22.58 8.99
C PRO A 415 31.05 21.52 10.12
N ALA A 416 30.30 20.43 9.91
CA ALA A 416 29.97 19.40 10.91
C ALA A 416 31.18 18.86 11.72
N ASP A 417 30.95 18.47 12.98
CA ASP A 417 31.95 17.72 13.72
C ASP A 417 32.23 16.36 13.05
N CYS A 418 33.52 16.07 12.84
CA CYS A 418 34.04 14.76 12.47
C CYS A 418 35.30 14.49 13.29
N LEU A 419 35.74 13.23 13.42
CA LEU A 419 36.87 12.87 14.29
C LEU A 419 38.15 13.66 13.98
N TRP A 420 38.40 13.95 12.70
CA TRP A 420 39.49 14.82 12.23
C TRP A 420 39.39 16.26 12.77
N ARG A 421 38.18 16.83 12.73
CA ARG A 421 37.89 18.22 13.12
C ARG A 421 37.86 18.39 14.65
N ILE A 422 37.44 17.35 15.38
CA ILE A 422 37.56 17.24 16.84
C ILE A 422 39.06 17.13 17.23
N SER A 423 39.82 16.26 16.57
CA SER A 423 41.27 16.10 16.79
C SER A 423 42.05 17.40 16.54
N LYS A 424 41.63 18.21 15.56
CA LYS A 424 42.24 19.50 15.23
C LYS A 424 42.05 20.58 16.32
N ASP A 425 41.03 20.50 17.17
CA ASP A 425 40.78 21.51 18.21
C ASP A 425 41.95 21.58 19.20
N LYS A 426 42.41 22.81 19.50
CA LYS A 426 43.51 23.08 20.45
C LYS A 426 43.18 22.55 21.86
N ARG A 427 41.89 22.47 22.23
CA ARG A 427 41.41 21.94 23.52
C ARG A 427 41.61 20.42 23.68
N HIS A 428 41.90 19.70 22.60
CA HIS A 428 42.04 18.25 22.57
C HIS A 428 43.47 17.81 22.24
N TYR A 429 43.92 17.99 20.99
CA TYR A 429 45.30 17.66 20.60
C TYR A 429 46.02 18.77 19.83
N GLY A 430 45.29 19.73 19.26
CA GLY A 430 45.82 20.75 18.34
C GLY A 430 46.35 20.17 17.01
N THR A 431 45.98 18.94 16.63
CA THR A 431 46.44 18.31 15.38
C THR A 431 45.42 17.32 14.84
N PRO A 432 45.02 17.41 13.55
CA PRO A 432 44.06 16.47 12.97
C PRO A 432 44.58 15.04 12.87
N LYS A 433 45.91 14.82 12.86
CA LYS A 433 46.53 13.50 12.60
C LYS A 433 46.19 12.43 13.65
N LEU A 434 45.69 12.82 14.83
CA LEU A 434 45.41 11.92 15.96
C LEU A 434 43.95 11.46 16.08
N TRP A 435 43.11 11.72 15.06
CA TRP A 435 41.69 11.33 15.06
C TRP A 435 41.48 9.82 15.29
N ARG A 436 42.40 8.98 14.82
CA ARG A 436 42.38 7.52 15.02
C ARG A 436 42.36 7.12 16.50
N ARG A 437 43.04 7.88 17.38
CA ARG A 437 43.01 7.65 18.84
C ARG A 437 41.62 7.86 19.44
N ILE A 438 40.84 8.81 18.89
CA ILE A 438 39.43 9.03 19.31
C ILE A 438 38.56 7.88 18.81
N TYR A 439 38.77 7.41 17.58
CA TYR A 439 38.06 6.23 17.06
C TYR A 439 38.34 4.99 17.92
N GLU A 440 39.60 4.65 18.16
CA GLU A 440 40.04 3.51 18.99
C GLU A 440 39.38 3.50 20.38
N ALA A 441 39.36 4.65 21.06
CA ALA A 441 38.75 4.83 22.37
C ALA A 441 37.22 4.68 22.40
N ASN A 442 36.57 4.69 21.23
CA ASN A 442 35.10 4.63 21.10
C ASN A 442 34.65 3.55 20.10
N ARG A 443 35.46 2.50 19.85
CA ARG A 443 35.12 1.37 18.94
C ARG A 443 33.79 0.67 19.26
N ASN A 444 33.32 0.79 20.50
CA ASN A 444 32.01 0.30 20.97
C ASN A 444 30.84 1.26 20.69
N LYS A 445 31.10 2.53 20.38
CA LYS A 445 30.09 3.57 20.09
C LYS A 445 30.09 4.05 18.64
N ILE A 446 31.21 3.87 17.93
CA ILE A 446 31.39 4.28 16.54
C ILE A 446 31.68 3.01 15.73
N LYS A 447 30.68 2.53 14.96
CA LYS A 447 30.87 1.40 14.04
C LYS A 447 31.62 1.81 12.77
N ASN A 448 31.27 2.97 12.21
CA ASN A 448 31.92 3.55 11.02
C ASN A 448 32.68 4.83 11.43
N PRO A 449 34.02 4.92 11.29
CA PRO A 449 34.79 6.09 11.71
C PRO A 449 34.46 7.40 10.99
N ASN A 450 33.78 7.33 9.82
CA ASN A 450 33.36 8.50 9.07
C ASN A 450 32.01 9.07 9.54
N LEU A 451 31.26 8.35 10.38
CA LEU A 451 29.90 8.69 10.78
C LEU A 451 29.78 8.85 12.30
N ILE A 452 29.58 10.08 12.75
CA ILE A 452 29.29 10.44 14.15
C ILE A 452 28.09 11.39 14.19
N TYR A 453 27.25 11.27 15.22
CA TYR A 453 25.98 11.98 15.32
C TYR A 453 26.03 13.11 16.36
N PRO A 454 25.30 14.23 16.19
CA PRO A 454 25.14 15.24 17.23
C PRO A 454 24.64 14.64 18.56
N LYS A 455 25.02 15.26 19.68
CA LYS A 455 24.78 14.80 21.06
C LYS A 455 25.50 13.48 21.44
N GLN A 456 26.17 12.77 20.51
CA GLN A 456 26.93 11.55 20.82
C GLN A 456 28.11 11.86 21.76
N VAL A 457 28.23 11.09 22.85
CA VAL A 457 29.23 11.30 23.91
C VAL A 457 30.46 10.41 23.70
N LEU A 458 31.55 11.03 23.28
CA LEU A 458 32.83 10.38 22.97
C LEU A 458 33.87 10.59 24.08
N LEU A 459 34.77 9.61 24.25
CA LEU A 459 35.98 9.72 25.05
C LEU A 459 37.16 10.16 24.18
N ILE A 460 37.92 11.15 24.63
CA ILE A 460 39.17 11.59 24.02
C ILE A 460 40.32 11.15 24.95
N PRO A 461 41.15 10.17 24.54
CA PRO A 461 42.31 9.74 25.32
C PRO A 461 43.41 10.83 25.34
N PRO A 462 44.44 10.69 26.19
CA PRO A 462 45.60 11.58 26.19
C PRO A 462 46.38 11.52 24.85
N LYS A 463 47.15 12.58 24.58
CA LYS A 463 47.93 12.76 23.33
C LYS A 463 49.06 11.72 23.15
N LYS A 464 49.57 11.18 24.25
CA LYS A 464 50.48 10.02 24.36
C LYS A 464 49.88 9.03 25.36
N GLY A 465 50.32 7.77 25.38
CA GLY A 465 49.78 6.73 26.26
C GLY A 465 48.65 5.86 25.62
N PRO A 466 47.94 5.05 26.42
CA PRO A 466 46.97 4.06 25.91
C PRO A 466 45.70 4.71 25.32
N THR A 467 45.11 4.04 24.33
CA THR A 467 43.83 4.44 23.69
C THR A 467 42.62 3.62 24.14
N LYS A 468 42.82 2.54 24.90
CA LYS A 468 41.73 1.75 25.51
C LYS A 468 41.50 2.18 26.96
N PHE A 469 40.25 2.51 27.31
CA PHE A 469 39.85 2.76 28.69
C PHE A 469 39.31 1.47 29.32
N HIS A 470 40.07 0.88 30.24
CA HIS A 470 39.64 -0.28 31.03
C HIS A 470 39.09 0.21 32.38
N LYS A 471 37.77 0.13 32.57
CA LYS A 471 37.09 0.43 33.84
C LYS A 471 37.46 -0.65 34.87
N ALA A 472 38.36 -0.34 35.79
CA ALA A 472 38.84 -1.27 36.80
C ALA A 472 37.86 -1.43 37.99
N ALA A 473 36.78 -2.21 37.81
CA ALA A 473 36.04 -2.93 38.87
C ALA A 473 34.77 -3.61 38.32
N GLU A 474 34.87 -4.78 37.69
CA GLU A 474 33.73 -5.68 37.42
C GLU A 474 34.18 -7.09 36.92
N SER A 475 35.12 -7.74 37.62
CA SER A 475 35.63 -9.08 37.25
C SER A 475 36.31 -9.81 38.42
N SER A 476 35.61 -10.06 39.53
CA SER A 476 36.22 -10.71 40.71
C SER A 476 35.26 -11.47 41.67
N ARG A 477 34.19 -12.11 41.16
CA ARG A 477 33.60 -13.28 41.84
C ARG A 477 33.61 -14.52 40.94
N LYS A 478 34.19 -15.59 41.50
CA LYS A 478 34.63 -16.86 40.90
C LYS A 478 33.58 -17.56 40.02
N LYS A 479 34.10 -18.39 39.11
CA LYS A 479 33.38 -19.48 38.41
C LYS A 479 33.78 -20.84 39.05
N ARG A 480 32.91 -21.85 38.90
CA ARG A 480 33.09 -23.31 39.20
C ARG A 480 33.08 -23.76 40.67
N PRO A 481 32.66 -25.03 40.97
CA PRO A 481 31.65 -25.86 40.26
C PRO A 481 30.72 -26.68 41.22
N ALA A 482 29.94 -27.61 40.63
CA ALA A 482 29.25 -28.80 41.20
C ALA A 482 27.74 -28.72 41.53
N GLU A 483 26.98 -29.49 40.74
CA GLU A 483 25.93 -30.49 41.08
C GLU A 483 24.62 -30.14 41.86
N ALA A 484 23.51 -30.24 41.09
CA ALA A 484 22.40 -31.22 41.25
C ALA A 484 20.99 -30.75 41.72
N ILE A 485 20.00 -31.57 41.27
CA ILE A 485 18.57 -31.68 41.65
C ILE A 485 17.57 -30.67 41.01
N GLU A 486 16.80 -31.20 40.03
CA GLU A 486 15.37 -31.01 39.67
C GLU A 486 14.73 -29.59 39.55
N ALA A 487 13.68 -29.33 38.75
CA ALA A 487 12.86 -30.20 37.88
C ALA A 487 12.56 -29.52 36.52
N GLU A 488 11.98 -30.27 35.56
CA GLU A 488 11.68 -29.79 34.21
C GLU A 488 10.28 -29.15 34.06
N GLN A 489 10.13 -28.26 33.07
CA GLN A 489 8.90 -28.17 32.27
C GLN A 489 9.13 -27.45 30.93
N LYS A 490 8.89 -28.17 29.82
CA LYS A 490 8.68 -27.62 28.46
C LYS A 490 7.73 -28.57 27.70
N PRO A 491 6.78 -28.05 26.90
CA PRO A 491 5.99 -28.88 26.01
C PRO A 491 6.79 -29.29 24.76
N ALA A 492 6.43 -30.43 24.17
CA ALA A 492 7.02 -30.96 22.94
C ALA A 492 6.09 -30.80 21.72
N PRO A 493 6.62 -30.77 20.49
CA PRO A 493 5.90 -31.17 19.29
C PRO A 493 6.01 -32.70 19.11
N SER A 494 4.91 -33.37 18.78
CA SER A 494 4.85 -34.82 18.56
C SER A 494 4.76 -35.19 17.09
N THR A 495 5.62 -36.11 16.66
CA THR A 495 5.44 -36.96 15.46
C THR A 495 5.25 -38.40 15.92
N GLU A 496 4.24 -39.08 15.41
CA GLU A 496 4.00 -40.52 15.67
C GLU A 496 4.46 -41.38 14.49
N GLU A 497 4.67 -42.68 14.74
CA GLU A 497 5.30 -43.65 13.83
C GLU A 497 4.29 -44.67 13.23
N PRO A 498 4.70 -45.51 12.25
CA PRO A 498 3.77 -46.23 11.35
C PRO A 498 3.61 -47.74 11.63
N ASP A 499 2.53 -48.34 11.09
CA ASP A 499 2.49 -49.47 10.14
C ASP A 499 1.00 -49.77 9.77
N GLU A 500 0.57 -50.63 8.84
CA GLU A 500 1.20 -51.79 8.18
C GLU A 500 0.59 -52.05 6.76
N SER A 501 1.39 -52.52 5.79
CA SER A 501 1.00 -53.14 4.48
C SER A 501 0.24 -52.29 3.41
N GLY A 502 0.38 -52.55 2.09
CA GLY A 502 1.38 -53.33 1.37
C GLY A 502 0.91 -53.98 0.04
N ASP A 503 1.33 -53.46 -1.13
CA ASP A 503 1.50 -54.21 -2.39
C ASP A 503 2.46 -53.46 -3.38
N ALA A 504 2.90 -54.12 -4.45
CA ALA A 504 3.86 -53.64 -5.48
C ALA A 504 3.15 -53.04 -6.74
N ASP A 505 3.78 -52.54 -7.82
CA ASP A 505 5.11 -52.76 -8.43
C ASP A 505 5.44 -51.63 -9.48
N HIS A 506 6.61 -51.71 -10.13
CA HIS A 506 6.99 -51.20 -11.47
C HIS A 506 7.59 -49.77 -11.68
N LYS A 507 8.90 -49.69 -11.40
CA LYS A 507 10.02 -49.50 -12.39
C LYS A 507 10.14 -48.28 -13.34
N LYS A 508 11.43 -47.86 -13.44
CA LYS A 508 12.16 -47.06 -14.48
C LYS A 508 12.03 -45.53 -14.35
N LYS A 509 13.14 -44.75 -14.30
CA LYS A 509 14.25 -44.46 -15.27
C LYS A 509 13.81 -43.51 -16.41
N ALA A 510 14.58 -42.49 -16.82
CA ALA A 510 15.97 -42.12 -16.49
C ALA A 510 16.27 -40.60 -16.59
N GLU A 511 17.51 -40.26 -16.28
CA GLU A 511 18.20 -38.94 -16.21
C GLU A 511 18.84 -38.53 -17.57
N ILE A 512 19.17 -37.24 -17.75
CA ILE A 512 20.34 -36.62 -18.47
C ILE A 512 20.01 -35.20 -19.01
N ILE A 513 21.02 -34.31 -19.05
CA ILE A 513 21.01 -32.91 -19.55
C ILE A 513 22.37 -32.61 -20.25
N PRO A 514 22.61 -31.41 -20.82
CA PRO A 514 22.43 -30.97 -22.22
C PRO A 514 23.68 -31.21 -23.12
N PRO A 515 23.83 -30.52 -24.27
CA PRO A 515 24.67 -29.30 -24.27
C PRO A 515 24.21 -28.15 -25.21
N THR A 516 24.98 -27.05 -25.22
CA THR A 516 24.97 -25.89 -26.15
C THR A 516 25.87 -26.19 -27.39
N THR A 517 26.17 -25.33 -28.38
CA THR A 517 26.04 -23.86 -28.66
C THR A 517 26.19 -23.59 -30.19
N GLU A 518 25.98 -22.35 -30.67
CA GLU A 518 26.62 -21.75 -31.90
C GLU A 518 26.26 -22.33 -33.30
N ASP A 519 26.34 -21.63 -34.46
CA ASP A 519 26.54 -20.21 -34.85
C ASP A 519 26.05 -19.95 -36.32
N ALA A 520 25.84 -18.69 -36.74
CA ALA A 520 25.74 -18.10 -38.11
C ALA A 520 24.77 -18.69 -39.19
N GLY A 521 24.29 -17.95 -40.21
CA GLY A 521 24.38 -16.52 -40.56
C GLY A 521 24.06 -16.25 -42.06
N ASP A 522 23.50 -15.08 -42.41
CA ASP A 522 23.15 -14.56 -43.78
C ASP A 522 22.23 -15.47 -44.67
N GLU A 523 21.57 -15.08 -45.77
CA GLU A 523 21.28 -13.88 -46.60
C GLU A 523 19.88 -14.17 -47.27
N SER A 524 19.05 -13.35 -47.95
CA SER A 524 18.77 -11.90 -48.19
C SER A 524 17.41 -11.85 -48.97
N ALA A 525 16.81 -10.80 -49.56
CA ALA A 525 17.11 -9.36 -49.75
C ALA A 525 15.80 -8.52 -49.94
N GLU A 526 15.92 -7.20 -49.70
CA GLU A 526 15.32 -6.01 -50.35
C GLU A 526 14.00 -6.03 -51.18
N SER A 527 13.13 -5.06 -50.86
CA SER A 527 12.54 -4.09 -51.82
C SER A 527 12.08 -2.83 -51.07
N GLU A 528 12.30 -1.64 -51.62
CA GLU A 528 11.98 -0.34 -50.99
C GLU A 528 10.71 0.33 -51.58
N GLU A 529 10.25 1.39 -50.90
CA GLU A 529 9.60 2.64 -51.38
C GLU A 529 8.46 3.10 -50.46
N THR A 530 8.29 4.36 -50.02
CA THR A 530 9.11 5.58 -49.82
C THR A 530 8.13 6.64 -49.25
N THR A 531 8.56 7.50 -48.31
CA THR A 531 7.81 8.69 -47.85
C THR A 531 8.38 9.97 -48.47
N PRO A 532 7.61 11.08 -48.51
CA PRO A 532 7.70 12.15 -47.49
C PRO A 532 6.28 12.57 -46.97
N GLU A 533 6.05 13.30 -45.87
CA GLU A 533 6.53 14.66 -45.45
C GLU A 533 6.17 15.76 -46.48
N GLU A 534 5.80 17.00 -46.14
CA GLU A 534 5.34 17.67 -44.90
C GLU A 534 4.62 18.97 -45.34
N GLU A 535 3.79 19.61 -44.50
CA GLU A 535 3.71 21.10 -44.36
C GLU A 535 2.64 21.55 -43.34
N GLU A 536 2.92 22.65 -42.65
CA GLU A 536 1.98 23.39 -41.78
C GLU A 536 1.32 24.54 -42.58
N GLU A 537 0.10 24.97 -42.21
CA GLU A 537 -0.16 26.41 -41.97
C GLU A 537 -1.51 26.69 -41.29
N ASN A 538 -1.56 27.81 -40.57
CA ASN A 538 -2.75 28.45 -39.98
C ASN A 538 -2.39 29.93 -39.73
N PRO A 539 -3.16 30.92 -40.26
CA PRO A 539 -3.96 31.73 -39.32
C PRO A 539 -5.23 32.42 -39.86
N ASP A 540 -6.15 32.67 -38.92
CA ASP A 540 -6.99 33.86 -38.69
C ASP A 540 -7.70 34.68 -39.81
N ASN A 541 -9.00 34.88 -39.53
CA ASN A 541 -9.77 36.14 -39.60
C ASN A 541 -10.63 36.53 -40.83
N LEU A 542 -11.64 37.37 -40.53
CA LEU A 542 -12.54 38.12 -41.42
C LEU A 542 -13.41 37.26 -42.36
N HIS A 543 -14.72 37.13 -42.11
CA HIS A 543 -15.63 38.29 -42.18
C HIS A 543 -16.94 38.16 -41.37
#